data_AF-A0A1W5IZH8-F1
#
_entry.id   AF-A0A1W5IZH8-F1
#
_cell.length_a   1.000
_cell.length_b   1.000
_cell.length_c   1.000
_cell.angle_alpha   90.00
_cell.angle_beta   90.00
_cell.angle_gamma   90.00
#
_symmetry.space_group_name_H-M   'P 1'
#
loop_
_entity.id
_entity.type
_entity.pdbx_description
1 polymer ?
#
loop_
_entity_poly.entity_id
_entity_poly.type
_entity_poly.pdbx_seq_one_letter_code
_entity_poly.pdbx_strand_id
1 'polypeptide(L)'
;WALHVIETPTAWVLSLIHILATVVSGWPVVFAVVHGICLGAGASKPLDTALSKIALAVDSVIYMFLPIIYAVVLRAIQRRPLWHRMGKRTIVVADVPYVHQIIETFVSKMYALSYGIASVEVHGANPVDHFVHRFTHRVVRGLLIALGRPDGRLYSQTKSESWVLLGLLQAKVITSWGHQPEVVSIGHNPYHPAVVDTHLQLPTNRPRLLVEALEHSTGAVDPNQLWASRRHMVTSRYPLHQKAHELLKEMEDAASGFTPISGAPPPRKAAAVNAPPAAVTAAAIAAAAAAATAPSPSVRALGRRTVALTKGPCNAYSQLSGEAILNTPAPQLRPLLGADSKHLVGGHLLYGIFKKTELRKMWEKIGVVRQLASVLSTKQMSESVAREAVAAVGSTLEDVLHKQTVMEQLIESRYLSLERLIAFMVMFHAMARRTADWWPLTFDIARSQSGLRVATTAAPVTASELEQSLAETLAGDVVEAAAWRGEAARQDRVRQILTTFIRKRRPAGAVDTRPGL
;
A
#
# COMPACT_ATOMS: atom_id res chain seq x y z
N TRP A 1 10.26 15.95 3.68
CA TRP A 1 11.51 15.42 3.11
C TRP A 1 12.21 16.30 2.06
N ALA A 2 11.54 16.84 1.02
CA ALA A 2 12.21 17.66 -0.04
C ALA A 2 13.14 18.77 0.50
N LEU A 3 12.75 19.41 1.60
CA LEU A 3 13.56 20.41 2.30
C LEU A 3 14.92 19.90 2.83
N HIS A 4 15.09 18.59 3.05
CA HIS A 4 16.38 17.97 3.39
C HIS A 4 17.29 17.83 2.17
N VAL A 5 16.70 17.67 0.98
CA VAL A 5 17.43 17.56 -0.29
C VAL A 5 17.97 18.93 -0.71
N ILE A 6 17.16 19.99 -0.58
CA ILE A 6 17.57 21.37 -0.88
C ILE A 6 18.38 22.03 0.25
N GLU A 7 18.60 21.37 1.38
CA GLU A 7 19.29 21.96 2.53
C GLU A 7 20.71 22.39 2.17
N THR A 8 21.48 21.50 1.55
CA THR A 8 22.86 21.77 1.15
C THR A 8 22.98 22.97 0.21
N PRO A 9 22.22 23.03 -0.91
CA PRO A 9 22.32 24.19 -1.78
C PRO A 9 21.77 25.47 -1.14
N THR A 10 20.74 25.38 -0.28
CA THR A 10 20.26 26.56 0.46
C THR A 10 21.34 27.10 1.40
N ALA A 11 22.03 26.22 2.13
CA ALA A 11 23.13 26.61 3.00
C ALA A 11 24.27 27.26 2.21
N TRP A 12 24.58 26.77 1.00
CA TRP A 12 25.59 27.38 0.12
C TRP A 12 25.19 28.77 -0.36
N VAL A 13 23.93 28.97 -0.77
CA VAL A 13 23.43 30.29 -1.18
C VAL A 13 23.48 31.28 -0.03
N LEU A 14 23.05 30.87 1.17
CA LEU A 14 23.17 31.70 2.37
C LEU A 14 24.63 32.03 2.68
N SER A 15 25.54 31.06 2.50
CA SER A 15 26.96 31.31 2.68
C SER A 15 27.53 32.32 1.69
N LEU A 16 27.13 32.21 0.42
CA LEU A 16 27.53 33.16 -0.61
C LEU A 16 27.02 34.57 -0.30
N ILE A 17 25.76 34.71 0.09
CA ILE A 17 25.17 36.01 0.46
C ILE A 17 25.92 36.61 1.65
N HIS A 18 26.21 35.80 2.67
CA HIS A 18 26.97 36.25 3.84
C HIS A 18 28.36 36.75 3.44
N ILE A 19 29.13 35.97 2.68
CA ILE A 19 30.48 36.34 2.23
C ILE A 19 30.43 37.62 1.41
N LEU A 20 29.48 37.75 0.48
CA LEU A 20 29.34 38.96 -0.32
C LEU A 20 29.02 40.17 0.57
N ALA A 21 28.10 40.04 1.53
CA ALA A 21 27.75 41.13 2.42
C ALA A 21 28.93 41.58 3.29
N THR A 22 29.68 40.65 3.88
CA THR A 22 30.79 40.96 4.78
C THR A 22 32.05 41.43 4.04
N VAL A 23 32.35 40.87 2.86
CA VAL A 23 33.50 41.30 2.05
C VAL A 23 33.24 42.67 1.42
N VAL A 24 32.05 42.92 0.86
CA VAL A 24 31.72 44.21 0.24
C VAL A 24 31.64 45.33 1.28
N SER A 25 31.11 45.04 2.47
CA SER A 25 31.10 46.01 3.57
C SER A 25 32.48 46.25 4.17
N GLY A 26 33.40 45.27 4.09
CA GLY A 26 34.69 45.30 4.77
C GLY A 26 34.60 45.03 6.28
N TRP A 27 33.44 44.56 6.76
CA TRP A 27 33.16 44.32 8.18
C TRP A 27 32.74 42.88 8.43
N PRO A 28 33.70 41.95 8.61
CA PRO A 28 33.42 40.62 9.14
C PRO A 28 32.74 40.70 10.52
N VAL A 29 31.86 39.75 10.83
CA VAL A 29 30.93 39.86 11.98
C VAL A 29 31.67 39.91 13.31
N VAL A 30 32.61 38.98 13.56
CA VAL A 30 33.32 38.94 14.85
C VAL A 30 34.25 40.13 14.97
N PHE A 31 34.96 40.49 13.90
CA PHE A 31 35.77 41.71 13.85
C PHE A 31 34.96 42.96 14.17
N ALA A 32 33.79 43.15 13.56
CA ALA A 32 32.93 44.31 13.79
C ALA A 32 32.47 44.39 15.25
N VAL A 33 32.10 43.26 15.86
CA VAL A 33 31.70 43.20 17.27
C VAL A 33 32.88 43.51 18.19
N VAL A 34 34.04 42.87 17.98
CA VAL A 34 35.23 43.06 18.82
C VAL A 34 35.74 44.51 18.73
N HIS A 35 35.83 45.05 17.52
CA HIS A 35 36.26 46.44 17.31
C HIS A 35 35.26 47.43 17.94
N GLY A 36 33.96 47.21 17.78
CA GLY A 36 32.92 48.02 18.42
C GLY A 36 33.01 48.01 19.95
N ILE A 37 33.27 46.84 20.55
CA ILE A 37 33.49 46.72 22.00
C ILE A 37 34.76 47.45 22.43
N CYS A 38 35.86 47.30 21.69
CA CYS A 38 37.13 47.97 22.00
C CYS A 38 37.00 49.51 21.93
N LEU A 39 36.29 50.01 20.90
CA LEU A 39 35.96 51.43 20.77
C LEU A 39 35.09 51.92 21.93
N GLY A 40 34.04 51.18 22.29
CA GLY A 40 33.15 51.53 23.40
C GLY A 40 33.84 51.51 24.76
N ALA A 41 34.81 50.61 24.96
CA ALA A 41 35.59 50.51 26.19
C ALA A 41 36.79 51.47 26.27
N GLY A 42 37.08 52.24 25.20
CA GLY A 42 38.24 53.12 25.14
C GLY A 42 39.57 52.38 25.18
N ALA A 43 39.64 51.17 24.61
CA ALA A 43 40.85 50.36 24.58
C ALA A 43 42.00 51.07 23.83
N SER A 44 43.23 50.79 24.24
CA SER A 44 44.41 51.36 23.57
C SER A 44 44.55 50.82 22.14
N LYS A 45 45.01 51.66 21.20
CA LYS A 45 45.26 51.28 19.79
C LYS A 45 46.01 49.95 19.59
N PRO A 46 47.11 49.64 20.34
CA PRO A 46 47.80 48.37 20.15
C PRO A 46 46.95 47.18 20.58
N LEU A 47 46.15 47.32 21.65
CA LEU A 47 45.26 46.26 22.13
C LEU A 47 44.13 46.01 21.14
N ASP A 48 43.47 47.05 20.65
CA ASP A 48 42.43 46.95 19.61
C ASP A 48 42.97 46.27 18.35
N THR A 49 44.17 46.66 17.89
CA THR A 49 44.80 46.04 16.71
C THR A 49 45.10 44.55 16.93
N ALA A 50 45.59 44.17 18.12
CA ALA A 50 45.89 42.79 18.45
C ALA A 50 44.60 41.93 18.51
N LEU A 51 43.57 42.40 19.20
CA LEU A 51 42.28 41.72 19.31
C LEU A 51 41.56 41.64 17.96
N SER A 52 41.63 42.69 17.16
CA SER A 52 41.10 42.73 15.80
C SER A 52 41.73 41.67 14.89
N LYS A 53 43.06 41.47 14.96
CA LYS A 53 43.74 40.42 14.19
C LYS A 53 43.29 39.02 14.60
N ILE A 54 43.09 38.79 15.90
CA ILE A 54 42.56 37.52 16.41
C ILE A 54 41.11 37.33 15.94
N ALA A 55 40.28 38.37 16.00
CA ALA A 55 38.90 38.33 15.52
C ALA A 55 38.82 37.99 14.03
N LEU A 56 39.68 38.59 13.19
CA LEU A 56 39.78 38.27 11.77
C LEU A 56 40.20 36.80 11.52
N ALA A 57 41.08 36.25 12.36
CA ALA A 57 41.44 34.83 12.30
C ALA A 57 40.24 33.93 12.65
N VAL A 58 39.44 34.32 13.66
CA VAL A 58 38.20 33.60 14.02
C VAL A 58 37.15 33.70 12.91
N ASP A 59 36.94 34.88 12.32
CA ASP A 59 36.04 35.05 11.17
C ASP A 59 36.47 34.18 9.98
N SER A 60 37.78 34.03 9.74
CA SER A 60 38.31 33.14 8.70
C SER A 60 37.91 31.68 8.94
N VAL A 61 37.94 31.22 10.19
CA VAL A 61 37.44 29.88 10.56
C VAL A 61 35.93 29.77 10.38
N ILE A 62 35.18 30.82 10.72
CA ILE A 62 33.72 30.88 10.49
C ILE A 62 33.40 30.77 9.00
N TYR A 63 34.13 31.48 8.12
CA TYR A 63 33.97 31.36 6.66
C TYR A 63 34.23 29.92 6.16
N MET A 64 35.23 29.24 6.72
CA MET A 64 35.53 27.85 6.33
C MET A 64 34.38 26.88 6.65
N PHE A 65 33.65 27.11 7.74
CA PHE A 65 32.55 26.26 8.18
C PHE A 65 31.16 26.83 7.92
N LEU A 66 31.06 27.93 7.16
CA LEU A 66 29.83 28.67 6.99
C LEU A 66 28.66 27.84 6.41
N PRO A 67 28.89 26.95 5.40
CA PRO A 67 27.83 26.06 4.92
C PRO A 67 27.32 25.08 5.99
N ILE A 68 28.19 24.62 6.89
CA ILE A 68 27.83 23.74 8.00
C ILE A 68 26.99 24.52 9.02
N ILE A 69 27.45 25.73 9.38
CA ILE A 69 26.75 26.61 10.32
C ILE A 69 25.34 26.94 9.80
N TYR A 70 25.21 27.35 8.53
CA TYR A 70 23.89 27.65 7.97
C TYR A 70 22.99 26.42 7.82
N ALA A 71 23.53 25.23 7.53
CA ALA A 71 22.74 24.01 7.58
C ALA A 71 22.18 23.76 8.99
N VAL A 72 22.98 23.98 10.05
CA VAL A 72 22.51 23.86 11.44
C VAL A 72 21.47 24.94 11.78
N VAL A 73 21.70 26.19 11.38
CA VAL A 73 20.74 27.30 11.57
C VAL A 73 19.41 27.01 10.87
N LEU A 74 19.45 26.56 9.61
CA LEU A 74 18.26 26.16 8.86
C LEU A 74 17.49 25.04 9.57
N ARG A 75 18.21 24.03 10.09
CA ARG A 75 17.60 22.95 10.86
C ARG A 75 16.98 23.46 12.16
N ALA A 76 17.66 24.34 12.87
CA ALA A 76 17.15 24.95 14.10
C ALA A 76 15.85 25.73 13.84
N ILE A 77 15.82 26.57 12.80
CA ILE A 77 14.63 27.34 12.39
C ILE A 77 13.48 26.41 11.99
N GLN A 78 13.79 25.34 11.24
CA GLN A 78 12.80 24.36 10.78
C GLN A 78 12.40 23.35 11.88
N ARG A 79 12.95 23.49 13.10
CA ARG A 79 12.77 22.56 14.23
C ARG A 79 13.08 21.11 13.84
N ARG A 80 14.11 20.93 13.03
CA ARG A 80 14.61 19.64 12.58
C ARG A 80 15.78 19.17 13.43
N PRO A 81 16.06 17.87 13.39
CA PRO A 81 17.16 17.35 14.17
C PRO A 81 18.50 17.86 13.66
N LEU A 82 19.26 18.54 14.53
CA LEU A 82 20.42 19.35 14.17
C LEU A 82 21.56 18.53 13.57
N TRP A 83 21.69 17.27 13.98
CA TRP A 83 22.82 16.41 13.68
C TRP A 83 22.56 15.42 12.54
N HIS A 84 21.58 15.65 11.67
CA HIS A 84 21.43 14.85 10.45
C HIS A 84 22.71 14.89 9.58
N ARG A 85 22.99 13.82 8.83
CA ARG A 85 24.18 13.74 7.99
C ARG A 85 24.15 14.89 7.00
N MET A 86 25.28 15.58 6.84
CA MET A 86 25.43 16.61 5.82
C MET A 86 25.90 15.94 4.53
N GLY A 87 25.35 16.37 3.39
CA GLY A 87 25.68 15.82 2.07
C GLY A 87 24.54 15.02 1.44
N LYS A 88 24.90 14.03 0.61
CA LYS A 88 23.97 13.27 -0.21
C LYS A 88 22.88 12.61 0.64
N ARG A 89 21.63 12.78 0.22
CA ARG A 89 20.47 12.16 0.86
C ARG A 89 20.24 10.78 0.28
N THR A 90 19.89 9.84 1.13
CA THR A 90 19.63 8.46 0.73
C THR A 90 18.17 8.13 1.04
N ILE A 91 17.50 7.51 0.07
CA ILE A 91 16.13 7.01 0.16
C ILE A 91 16.18 5.50 -0.03
N VAL A 92 15.46 4.79 0.84
CA VAL A 92 15.34 3.34 0.77
C VAL A 92 13.88 3.02 0.58
N VAL A 93 13.58 2.33 -0.50
CA VAL A 93 12.24 1.87 -0.81
C VAL A 93 12.16 0.41 -0.45
N ALA A 94 11.30 0.10 0.51
CA ALA A 94 11.12 -1.24 1.02
C ALA A 94 9.68 -1.70 0.79
N ASP A 95 9.43 -2.43 -0.30
CA ASP A 95 8.13 -3.03 -0.65
C ASP A 95 8.37 -4.33 -1.43
N VAL A 96 7.31 -4.94 -1.94
CA VAL A 96 7.33 -6.12 -2.82
C VAL A 96 8.31 -5.92 -3.99
N PRO A 97 9.01 -6.98 -4.46
CA PRO A 97 10.12 -6.87 -5.41
C PRO A 97 9.86 -6.10 -6.71
N TYR A 98 8.64 -6.09 -7.26
CA TYR A 98 8.39 -5.29 -8.45
C TYR A 98 8.15 -3.80 -8.10
N VAL A 99 7.53 -3.51 -6.95
CA VAL A 99 7.19 -2.15 -6.53
C VAL A 99 8.45 -1.36 -6.25
N HIS A 100 9.32 -1.89 -5.39
CA HIS A 100 10.51 -1.14 -4.97
C HIS A 100 11.51 -0.90 -6.13
N GLN A 101 11.58 -1.81 -7.13
CA GLN A 101 12.45 -1.70 -8.30
C GLN A 101 11.92 -0.62 -9.26
N ILE A 102 10.60 -0.60 -9.48
CA ILE A 102 9.96 0.44 -10.30
C ILE A 102 10.14 1.81 -9.63
N ILE A 103 9.90 1.91 -8.31
CA ILE A 103 10.08 3.18 -7.59
C ILE A 103 11.55 3.61 -7.56
N GLU A 104 12.49 2.68 -7.33
CA GLU A 104 13.92 2.99 -7.36
C GLU A 104 14.32 3.60 -8.71
N THR A 105 13.90 2.97 -9.81
CA THR A 105 14.13 3.48 -11.17
C THR A 105 13.42 4.82 -11.41
N PHE A 106 12.18 4.95 -10.95
CA PHE A 106 11.37 6.16 -11.12
C PHE A 106 12.01 7.37 -10.40
N VAL A 107 12.38 7.22 -9.13
CA VAL A 107 13.00 8.28 -8.34
C VAL A 107 14.39 8.62 -8.90
N SER A 108 15.19 7.61 -9.25
CA SER A 108 16.50 7.80 -9.88
C SER A 108 16.39 8.65 -11.15
N LYS A 109 15.38 8.38 -12.00
CA LYS A 109 15.15 9.15 -13.23
C LYS A 109 14.63 10.56 -12.99
N MET A 110 13.75 10.78 -12.01
CA MET A 110 13.30 12.13 -11.66
C MET A 110 14.46 13.03 -11.19
N TYR A 111 15.47 12.45 -10.57
CA TYR A 111 16.67 13.16 -10.10
C TYR A 111 17.86 13.07 -11.08
N ALA A 112 17.69 12.52 -12.29
CA ALA A 112 18.79 12.37 -13.24
C ALA A 112 19.37 13.71 -13.71
N LEU A 113 18.55 14.75 -13.82
CA LEU A 113 18.97 16.10 -14.15
C LEU A 113 19.27 16.97 -12.91
N SER A 114 19.12 16.42 -11.69
CA SER A 114 19.42 17.19 -10.49
C SER A 114 20.93 17.37 -10.33
N TYR A 115 21.36 18.56 -9.89
CA TYR A 115 22.75 18.83 -9.56
C TYR A 115 23.26 17.88 -8.46
N GLY A 116 24.55 17.52 -8.49
CA GLY A 116 25.13 16.57 -7.55
C GLY A 116 24.89 16.93 -6.07
N ILE A 117 24.89 18.23 -5.76
CA ILE A 117 24.62 18.78 -4.41
C ILE A 117 23.17 18.60 -3.93
N ALA A 118 22.21 18.40 -4.84
CA ALA A 118 20.79 18.15 -4.57
C ALA A 118 20.37 16.76 -5.05
N SER A 119 21.33 15.88 -5.33
CA SER A 119 21.08 14.52 -5.78
C SER A 119 20.67 13.61 -4.62
N VAL A 120 19.87 12.60 -4.95
CA VAL A 120 19.40 11.59 -4.01
C VAL A 120 19.92 10.23 -4.45
N GLU A 121 20.44 9.46 -3.51
CA GLU A 121 20.75 8.05 -3.70
C GLU A 121 19.52 7.22 -3.34
N VAL A 122 19.13 6.30 -4.24
CA VAL A 122 17.93 5.49 -4.04
C VAL A 122 18.35 4.02 -3.99
N HIS A 123 17.78 3.27 -3.06
CA HIS A 123 17.98 1.84 -2.94
C HIS A 123 16.64 1.13 -2.77
N GLY A 124 16.43 0.02 -3.49
CA GLY A 124 15.32 -0.89 -3.26
C GLY A 124 15.74 -2.11 -2.43
N ALA A 125 14.92 -2.51 -1.44
CA ALA A 125 15.06 -3.82 -0.82
C ALA A 125 13.72 -4.49 -0.44
N ASN A 126 13.63 -5.82 -0.45
CA ASN A 126 12.41 -6.52 -0.05
C ASN A 126 12.38 -6.56 1.49
N PRO A 127 11.40 -5.93 2.15
CA PRO A 127 11.33 -5.86 3.61
C PRO A 127 11.19 -7.23 4.30
N VAL A 128 10.64 -8.22 3.59
CA VAL A 128 10.37 -9.57 4.10
C VAL A 128 11.64 -10.44 4.11
N ASP A 129 12.60 -10.13 3.25
CA ASP A 129 13.73 -11.01 2.94
C ASP A 129 15.07 -10.28 3.14
N HIS A 130 15.51 -9.53 2.14
CA HIS A 130 16.87 -9.00 2.10
C HIS A 130 17.02 -7.55 2.60
N PHE A 131 15.97 -6.86 3.05
CA PHE A 131 16.08 -5.49 3.59
C PHE A 131 17.04 -5.40 4.78
N VAL A 132 16.92 -6.34 5.72
CA VAL A 132 17.78 -6.40 6.90
C VAL A 132 19.23 -6.57 6.45
N HIS A 133 19.51 -7.62 5.69
CA HIS A 133 20.88 -7.97 5.31
C HIS A 133 21.52 -6.97 4.35
N ARG A 134 20.76 -6.46 3.37
CA ARG A 134 21.28 -5.57 2.33
C ARG A 134 21.41 -4.12 2.78
N PHE A 135 20.57 -3.66 3.72
CA PHE A 135 20.47 -2.24 4.00
C PHE A 135 20.69 -1.83 5.46
N THR A 136 20.40 -2.65 6.47
CA THR A 136 20.49 -2.16 7.87
C THR A 136 21.89 -1.64 8.24
N HIS A 137 22.95 -2.27 7.75
CA HIS A 137 24.33 -1.81 7.93
C HIS A 137 24.66 -0.46 7.24
N ARG A 138 23.78 0.06 6.39
CA ARG A 138 23.89 1.35 5.69
C ARG A 138 22.91 2.40 6.21
N VAL A 139 22.14 2.08 7.24
CA VAL A 139 21.21 3.02 7.85
C VAL A 139 22.01 4.15 8.49
N VAL A 140 21.72 5.37 8.07
CA VAL A 140 22.36 6.57 8.56
C VAL A 140 21.31 7.59 9.00
N ARG A 141 21.73 8.49 9.89
CA ARG A 141 20.91 9.63 10.31
C ARG A 141 20.50 10.50 9.13
N GLY A 142 19.22 10.87 9.05
CA GLY A 142 18.67 11.63 7.92
C GLY A 142 18.51 10.81 6.63
N LEU A 143 18.38 9.48 6.75
CA LEU A 143 17.88 8.57 5.73
C LEU A 143 16.34 8.58 5.75
N LEU A 144 15.70 8.49 4.58
CA LEU A 144 14.27 8.19 4.49
C LEU A 144 14.07 6.72 4.10
N ILE A 145 13.32 5.99 4.92
CA ILE A 145 12.81 4.66 4.62
C ILE A 145 11.35 4.82 4.20
N ALA A 146 11.08 4.58 2.92
CA ALA A 146 9.75 4.52 2.34
C ALA A 146 9.28 3.05 2.35
N LEU A 147 8.44 2.71 3.31
CA LEU A 147 8.04 1.33 3.62
C LEU A 147 6.65 1.02 3.07
N GLY A 148 6.56 0.14 2.08
CA GLY A 148 5.30 -0.45 1.67
C GLY A 148 4.88 -1.50 2.66
N ARG A 149 3.70 -1.31 3.25
CA ARG A 149 3.17 -2.20 4.28
C ARG A 149 2.05 -3.08 3.69
N PRO A 150 2.20 -4.41 3.69
CA PRO A 150 1.12 -5.29 3.29
C PRO A 150 -0.03 -5.19 4.27
N ASP A 151 -1.27 -5.44 3.82
CA ASP A 151 -2.44 -5.33 4.68
C ASP A 151 -2.56 -6.56 5.59
N GLY A 152 -2.00 -6.52 6.80
CA GLY A 152 -2.01 -7.65 7.73
C GLY A 152 -3.38 -7.95 8.33
N ARG A 153 -4.42 -7.18 8.00
CA ARG A 153 -5.81 -7.61 8.20
C ARG A 153 -6.15 -8.83 7.35
N LEU A 154 -5.48 -9.04 6.22
CA LEU A 154 -5.53 -10.28 5.46
C LEU A 154 -4.76 -11.39 6.21
N TYR A 155 -5.37 -12.57 6.34
CA TYR A 155 -4.80 -13.70 7.08
C TYR A 155 -3.41 -14.10 6.58
N SER A 156 -3.29 -14.23 5.27
CA SER A 156 -2.06 -14.59 4.58
C SER A 156 -0.95 -13.54 4.71
N GLN A 157 -1.30 -12.28 4.96
CA GLN A 157 -0.35 -11.16 4.98
C GLN A 157 0.01 -10.68 6.39
N THR A 158 -0.69 -11.12 7.43
CA THR A 158 -0.37 -10.74 8.82
C THR A 158 1.09 -11.03 9.16
N LYS A 159 1.57 -12.22 8.78
CA LYS A 159 2.94 -12.63 8.99
C LYS A 159 3.93 -11.74 8.23
N SER A 160 3.61 -11.41 6.98
CA SER A 160 4.41 -10.50 6.15
C SER A 160 4.48 -9.10 6.77
N GLU A 161 3.36 -8.55 7.25
CA GLU A 161 3.33 -7.25 7.93
C GLU A 161 4.18 -7.28 9.21
N SER A 162 4.05 -8.32 10.04
CA SER A 162 4.87 -8.47 11.24
C SER A 162 6.38 -8.54 10.92
N TRP A 163 6.78 -9.26 9.87
CA TRP A 163 8.19 -9.33 9.45
C TRP A 163 8.71 -7.99 8.92
N VAL A 164 7.89 -7.28 8.15
CA VAL A 164 8.18 -5.92 7.67
C VAL A 164 8.42 -4.97 8.85
N LEU A 165 7.56 -5.02 9.87
CA LEU A 165 7.69 -4.19 11.07
C LEU A 165 8.90 -4.60 11.93
N LEU A 166 9.25 -5.89 11.99
CA LEU A 166 10.44 -6.36 12.69
C LEU A 166 11.73 -5.88 11.99
N GLY A 167 11.81 -5.99 10.66
CA GLY A 167 12.92 -5.46 9.88
C GLY A 167 13.05 -3.94 10.07
N LEU A 168 11.93 -3.23 10.12
CA LEU A 168 11.90 -1.80 10.41
C LEU A 168 12.41 -1.48 11.82
N LEU A 169 11.99 -2.24 12.84
CA LEU A 169 12.48 -2.10 14.20
C LEU A 169 14.00 -2.23 14.26
N GLN A 170 14.57 -3.23 13.58
CA GLN A 170 16.02 -3.40 13.50
C GLN A 170 16.71 -2.18 12.85
N ALA A 171 16.13 -1.63 11.78
CA ALA A 171 16.64 -0.40 11.17
C ALA A 171 16.53 0.82 12.09
N LYS A 172 15.45 0.96 12.85
CA LYS A 172 15.22 2.08 13.79
C LYS A 172 16.09 1.99 15.05
N VAL A 173 16.49 0.80 15.49
CA VAL A 173 17.43 0.61 16.60
C VAL A 173 18.83 1.15 16.26
N ILE A 174 19.18 1.21 14.98
CA ILE A 174 20.44 1.80 14.53
C ILE A 174 20.34 3.31 14.65
N THR A 175 20.86 3.83 15.77
CA THR A 175 20.91 5.25 16.06
C THR A 175 22.33 5.78 15.97
N SER A 176 22.46 6.99 15.46
CA SER A 176 23.73 7.72 15.51
C SER A 176 23.45 9.07 16.15
N TRP A 177 24.11 9.33 17.28
CA TRP A 177 23.93 10.57 18.05
C TRP A 177 22.48 10.78 18.50
N GLY A 178 21.79 9.69 18.88
CA GLY A 178 20.40 9.73 19.31
C GLY A 178 19.36 9.94 18.20
N HIS A 179 19.79 9.97 16.93
CA HIS A 179 18.89 10.17 15.80
C HIS A 179 18.67 8.87 15.03
N GLN A 180 17.40 8.62 14.70
CA GLN A 180 16.93 7.46 13.94
C GLN A 180 16.70 7.82 12.46
N PRO A 181 16.64 6.84 11.54
CA PRO A 181 16.14 7.10 10.19
C PRO A 181 14.68 7.56 10.23
N GLU A 182 14.28 8.42 9.30
CA GLU A 182 12.89 8.82 9.12
C GLU A 182 12.14 7.75 8.32
N VAL A 183 10.96 7.37 8.77
CA VAL A 183 10.18 6.27 8.21
C VAL A 183 8.80 6.79 7.81
N VAL A 184 8.52 6.69 6.53
CA VAL A 184 7.18 6.88 5.98
C VAL A 184 6.67 5.53 5.53
N SER A 185 5.56 5.07 6.08
CA SER A 185 4.92 3.84 5.62
C SER A 185 3.64 4.13 4.84
N ILE A 186 3.35 3.31 3.83
CA ILE A 186 2.14 3.39 3.02
C ILE A 186 1.48 2.01 3.03
N GLY A 187 0.18 1.95 3.32
CA GLY A 187 -0.57 0.69 3.29
C GLY A 187 -2.03 0.87 3.67
N HIS A 188 -2.80 -0.22 3.64
CA HIS A 188 -4.25 -0.18 3.85
C HIS A 188 -4.70 -0.44 5.29
N ASN A 189 -3.86 -1.12 6.07
CA ASN A 189 -4.13 -1.32 7.49
C ASN A 189 -4.16 0.05 8.20
N PRO A 190 -5.18 0.42 8.99
CA PRO A 190 -5.21 1.67 9.74
C PRO A 190 -4.26 1.71 10.95
N TYR A 191 -3.71 0.57 11.38
CA TYR A 191 -2.83 0.51 12.54
C TYR A 191 -1.58 1.37 12.38
N HIS A 192 -1.29 2.27 13.33
CA HIS A 192 -0.10 3.13 13.29
C HIS A 192 0.96 2.61 14.26
N PRO A 193 2.02 1.91 13.80
CA PRO A 193 3.08 1.44 14.67
C PRO A 193 3.87 2.63 15.22
N ALA A 194 4.29 2.58 16.49
CA ALA A 194 5.12 3.63 17.11
C ALA A 194 6.50 3.81 16.43
N VAL A 195 6.92 2.80 15.65
CA VAL A 195 8.20 2.74 14.93
C VAL A 195 8.17 3.56 13.63
N VAL A 196 6.97 3.90 13.15
CA VAL A 196 6.75 4.65 11.92
C VAL A 196 6.55 6.12 12.29
N ASP A 197 7.27 7.04 11.64
CA ASP A 197 7.12 8.48 11.91
C ASP A 197 5.88 9.07 11.21
N THR A 198 5.53 8.55 10.03
CA THR A 198 4.31 8.93 9.33
C THR A 198 3.71 7.72 8.59
N HIS A 199 2.47 7.40 8.89
CA HIS A 199 1.71 6.39 8.17
C HIS A 199 0.69 7.02 7.22
N LEU A 200 0.78 6.72 5.93
CA LEU A 200 -0.21 7.08 4.93
C LEU A 200 -1.15 5.90 4.72
N GLN A 201 -2.33 5.98 5.34
CA GLN A 201 -3.38 4.99 5.15
C GLN A 201 -4.03 5.19 3.78
N LEU A 202 -4.00 4.15 2.96
CA LEU A 202 -4.73 4.10 1.70
C LEU A 202 -6.19 3.72 1.95
N PRO A 203 -7.17 4.42 1.34
CA PRO A 203 -8.56 4.00 1.42
C PRO A 203 -8.73 2.65 0.74
N THR A 204 -9.61 1.81 1.28
CA THR A 204 -9.92 0.51 0.67
C THR A 204 -11.41 0.41 0.36
N ASN A 205 -11.72 0.10 -0.90
CA ASN A 205 -13.08 -0.17 -1.36
C ASN A 205 -13.37 -1.68 -1.48
N ARG A 206 -12.42 -2.53 -1.04
CA ARG A 206 -12.58 -3.98 -1.15
C ARG A 206 -13.63 -4.49 -0.16
N PRO A 207 -14.39 -5.55 -0.51
CA PRO A 207 -15.25 -6.21 0.46
C PRO A 207 -14.41 -6.83 1.58
N ARG A 208 -15.00 -6.90 2.77
CA ARG A 208 -14.39 -7.60 3.90
C ARG A 208 -14.31 -9.09 3.59
N LEU A 209 -13.16 -9.68 3.86
CA LEU A 209 -12.99 -11.12 3.72
C LEU A 209 -13.51 -11.85 4.95
N LEU A 210 -13.74 -13.17 4.82
CA LEU A 210 -14.33 -13.98 5.89
C LEU A 210 -13.56 -13.82 7.21
N VAL A 211 -12.23 -13.79 7.17
CA VAL A 211 -11.40 -13.65 8.38
C VAL A 211 -11.64 -12.31 9.08
N GLU A 212 -11.77 -11.22 8.32
CA GLU A 212 -12.07 -9.89 8.87
C GLU A 212 -13.50 -9.82 9.42
N ALA A 213 -14.44 -10.53 8.77
CA ALA A 213 -15.81 -10.66 9.26
C ALA A 213 -15.86 -11.48 10.56
N LEU A 214 -15.08 -12.56 10.66
CA LEU A 214 -15.01 -13.41 11.86
C LEU A 214 -14.39 -12.69 13.07
N GLU A 215 -13.49 -11.75 12.83
CA GLU A 215 -12.77 -11.05 13.89
C GLU A 215 -13.46 -9.75 14.36
N HIS A 216 -14.49 -9.28 13.65
CA HIS A 216 -15.12 -7.97 13.88
C HIS A 216 -14.12 -6.80 13.97
N SER A 217 -12.92 -6.97 13.39
CA SER A 217 -11.82 -6.02 13.48
C SER A 217 -12.00 -4.92 12.43
N THR A 218 -12.86 -3.94 12.72
CA THR A 218 -13.04 -2.78 11.84
C THR A 218 -12.00 -1.69 12.09
N GLY A 219 -11.25 -1.78 13.19
CA GLY A 219 -10.32 -0.76 13.66
C GLY A 219 -8.86 -1.03 13.32
N ALA A 220 -8.00 -0.13 13.81
CA ALA A 220 -6.56 -0.33 13.89
C ALA A 220 -6.26 -1.52 14.80
N VAL A 221 -5.80 -2.64 14.21
CA VAL A 221 -5.37 -3.81 14.99
C VAL A 221 -3.91 -4.08 14.74
N ASP A 222 -3.19 -4.31 15.84
CA ASP A 222 -1.79 -4.71 15.81
C ASP A 222 -1.64 -6.07 15.10
N PRO A 223 -0.83 -6.15 14.02
CA PRO A 223 -0.63 -7.40 13.30
C PRO A 223 -0.07 -8.52 14.18
N ASN A 224 0.69 -8.21 15.23
CA ASN A 224 1.22 -9.23 16.14
C ASN A 224 0.12 -9.84 17.02
N GLN A 225 -0.83 -9.02 17.47
CA GLN A 225 -2.00 -9.49 18.20
C GLN A 225 -2.92 -10.31 17.29
N LEU A 226 -3.13 -9.84 16.05
CA LEU A 226 -3.86 -10.59 15.02
C LEU A 226 -3.19 -11.93 14.78
N TRP A 227 -1.87 -11.97 14.58
CA TRP A 227 -1.14 -13.20 14.35
C TRP A 227 -1.27 -14.19 15.50
N ALA A 228 -1.15 -13.71 16.75
CA ALA A 228 -1.36 -14.53 17.93
C ALA A 228 -2.79 -15.09 17.98
N SER A 229 -3.81 -14.25 17.81
CA SER A 229 -5.21 -14.66 17.82
C SER A 229 -5.54 -15.69 16.73
N ARG A 230 -5.05 -15.47 15.52
CA ARG A 230 -5.23 -16.34 14.35
C ARG A 230 -4.52 -17.68 14.50
N ARG A 231 -3.32 -17.70 15.09
CA ARG A 231 -2.61 -18.94 15.41
C ARG A 231 -3.43 -19.82 16.35
N HIS A 232 -4.12 -19.21 17.31
CA HIS A 232 -4.99 -19.97 18.21
C HIS A 232 -6.27 -20.48 17.51
N MET A 233 -6.81 -19.76 16.52
CA MET A 233 -7.92 -20.25 15.68
C MET A 233 -7.52 -21.50 14.89
N VAL A 234 -6.35 -21.48 14.24
CA VAL A 234 -5.87 -22.60 13.41
C VAL A 234 -5.52 -23.82 14.24
N THR A 235 -4.91 -23.62 15.42
CA THR A 235 -4.49 -24.73 16.29
C THR A 235 -5.64 -25.36 17.06
N SER A 236 -6.91 -25.03 16.75
CA SER A 236 -8.14 -25.55 17.39
C SER A 236 -8.19 -25.35 18.92
N ARG A 237 -7.30 -24.52 19.48
CA ARG A 237 -7.29 -24.16 20.91
C ARG A 237 -8.19 -22.98 21.23
N TYR A 238 -8.68 -22.28 20.21
CA TYR A 238 -9.74 -21.30 20.39
C TYR A 238 -11.08 -22.02 20.52
N PRO A 239 -11.97 -21.57 21.42
CA PRO A 239 -13.37 -21.97 21.39
C PRO A 239 -14.03 -21.27 20.19
N LEU A 240 -13.65 -21.68 18.98
CA LEU A 240 -14.29 -21.28 17.72
C LEU A 240 -15.81 -21.44 17.83
N HIS A 241 -16.26 -22.46 18.58
CA HIS A 241 -17.65 -22.67 18.92
C HIS A 241 -18.32 -21.47 19.60
N GLN A 242 -17.71 -20.86 20.63
CA GLN A 242 -18.31 -19.71 21.34
C GLN A 242 -18.41 -18.48 20.44
N LYS A 243 -17.34 -18.17 19.71
CA LYS A 243 -17.31 -16.98 18.85
C LYS A 243 -18.16 -17.13 17.60
N ALA A 244 -18.22 -18.33 17.02
CA ALA A 244 -19.15 -18.64 15.94
C ALA A 244 -20.60 -18.56 16.42
N HIS A 245 -20.88 -18.97 17.66
CA HIS A 245 -22.19 -18.78 18.28
C HIS A 245 -22.56 -17.31 18.48
N GLU A 246 -21.63 -16.48 18.95
CA GLU A 246 -21.83 -15.03 19.08
C GLU A 246 -22.15 -14.38 17.73
N LEU A 247 -21.38 -14.73 16.68
CA LEU A 247 -21.63 -14.27 15.31
C LEU A 247 -22.98 -14.71 14.75
N LEU A 248 -23.35 -15.97 14.96
CA LEU A 248 -24.65 -16.48 14.53
C LEU A 248 -25.79 -15.77 15.25
N LYS A 249 -25.62 -15.53 16.56
CA LYS A 249 -26.58 -14.79 17.36
C LYS A 249 -26.71 -13.34 16.88
N GLU A 250 -25.61 -12.65 16.58
CA GLU A 250 -25.65 -11.31 16.01
C GLU A 250 -26.31 -11.27 14.61
N MET A 251 -26.06 -12.28 13.78
CA MET A 251 -26.74 -12.41 12.48
C MET A 251 -28.24 -12.69 12.64
N GLU A 252 -28.64 -13.49 13.63
CA GLU A 252 -30.04 -13.76 13.99
C GLU A 252 -30.70 -12.51 14.58
N ASP A 253 -30.01 -11.76 15.43
CA ASP A 253 -30.47 -10.48 16.00
C ASP A 253 -30.63 -9.41 14.90
N ALA A 254 -29.70 -9.34 13.95
CA ALA A 254 -29.79 -8.45 12.79
C ALA A 254 -30.91 -8.86 11.81
N ALA A 255 -31.18 -10.16 11.66
CA ALA A 255 -32.26 -10.67 10.83
C ALA A 255 -33.64 -10.52 11.50
N SER A 256 -33.72 -10.71 12.81
CA SER A 256 -34.96 -10.56 13.60
C SER A 256 -35.33 -9.09 13.86
N GLY A 257 -34.37 -8.17 13.80
CA GLY A 257 -34.61 -6.73 13.74
C GLY A 257 -35.34 -6.27 12.48
N PHE A 258 -35.44 -7.11 11.45
CA PHE A 258 -36.27 -6.89 10.27
C PHE A 258 -37.72 -7.32 10.55
N THR A 259 -38.42 -6.59 11.42
CA THR A 259 -39.88 -6.71 11.49
C THR A 259 -40.45 -6.21 10.16
N PRO A 260 -41.19 -7.03 9.40
CA PRO A 260 -41.95 -6.48 8.28
C PRO A 260 -42.91 -5.45 8.88
N ILE A 261 -42.79 -4.20 8.46
CA ILE A 261 -43.79 -3.17 8.74
C ILE A 261 -45.09 -3.66 8.07
N SER A 262 -45.85 -4.46 8.80
CA SER A 262 -47.26 -4.76 8.55
C SER A 262 -48.05 -3.53 8.99
N GLY A 263 -47.83 -2.42 8.32
CA GLY A 263 -48.53 -1.17 8.49
C GLY A 263 -48.99 -0.70 7.12
N ALA A 264 -50.30 -0.79 6.90
CA ALA A 264 -50.98 -0.31 5.70
C ALA A 264 -50.53 1.12 5.33
N PRO A 265 -50.51 1.47 4.02
CA PRO A 265 -50.17 2.82 3.60
C PRO A 265 -51.14 3.82 4.25
N PRO A 266 -50.65 4.91 4.88
CA PRO A 266 -51.54 5.89 5.46
C PRO A 266 -52.38 6.56 4.36
N PRO A 267 -53.66 6.89 4.64
CA PRO A 267 -54.54 7.50 3.65
C PRO A 267 -54.01 8.87 3.26
N ARG A 268 -53.94 9.12 1.95
CA ARG A 268 -53.70 10.44 1.35
C ARG A 268 -54.78 11.40 1.85
N LYS A 269 -54.46 12.25 2.83
CA LYS A 269 -55.23 13.45 3.13
C LYS A 269 -54.82 14.55 2.15
N ALA A 270 -55.77 14.94 1.31
CA ALA A 270 -55.71 16.19 0.57
C ALA A 270 -55.68 17.35 1.56
N ALA A 271 -54.64 18.18 1.49
CA ALA A 271 -54.57 19.43 2.23
C ALA A 271 -54.84 20.57 1.25
N ALA A 272 -55.99 21.21 1.45
CA ALA A 272 -56.38 22.44 0.82
C ALA A 272 -55.46 23.60 1.24
N VAL A 273 -55.31 24.51 0.30
CA VAL A 273 -54.73 25.85 0.38
C VAL A 273 -55.40 26.68 1.49
N ASN A 274 -54.61 27.33 2.35
CA ASN A 274 -54.81 28.73 2.77
C ASN A 274 -53.62 29.25 3.62
N ALA A 275 -53.14 30.44 3.25
CA ALA A 275 -52.00 31.24 3.73
C ALA A 275 -52.31 31.98 5.08
N PRO A 276 -51.54 32.97 5.64
CA PRO A 276 -50.41 33.76 5.08
C PRO A 276 -49.33 34.14 6.18
N PRO A 277 -48.49 35.23 6.09
CA PRO A 277 -47.08 35.17 6.52
C PRO A 277 -46.66 36.17 7.65
N ALA A 278 -45.46 35.98 8.21
CA ALA A 278 -44.68 37.00 8.92
C ALA A 278 -43.20 36.60 8.81
N ALA A 279 -42.32 37.29 8.06
CA ALA A 279 -41.73 38.63 8.27
C ALA A 279 -40.61 38.65 9.32
N VAL A 280 -39.57 39.46 9.03
CA VAL A 280 -38.36 39.84 9.80
C VAL A 280 -37.10 39.03 9.42
N THR A 281 -35.99 39.57 8.90
CA THR A 281 -35.58 40.88 8.35
C THR A 281 -34.21 40.66 7.68
N ALA A 282 -33.93 41.33 6.57
CA ALA A 282 -32.61 41.48 5.96
C ALA A 282 -32.22 42.97 5.95
N ALA A 283 -30.98 43.28 6.34
CA ALA A 283 -30.19 44.49 6.05
C ALA A 283 -28.85 44.33 6.79
N ALA A 284 -27.65 44.69 6.34
CA ALA A 284 -27.08 45.36 5.17
C ALA A 284 -25.61 44.80 5.07
N ILE A 285 -24.83 44.89 3.99
CA ILE A 285 -24.25 46.07 3.35
C ILE A 285 -23.63 45.61 2.02
N ALA A 286 -23.93 46.34 0.94
CA ALA A 286 -23.15 46.38 -0.29
C ALA A 286 -22.51 47.77 -0.37
N ALA A 287 -21.20 47.85 -0.61
CA ALA A 287 -20.51 48.93 -1.35
C ALA A 287 -18.98 48.80 -1.19
N ALA A 288 -18.29 48.53 -2.28
CA ALA A 288 -17.08 49.25 -2.73
C ALA A 288 -16.49 48.54 -3.96
N ALA A 289 -16.88 49.05 -5.12
CA ALA A 289 -16.15 48.85 -6.36
C ALA A 289 -15.16 50.01 -6.55
N ALA A 290 -14.07 49.71 -7.27
CA ALA A 290 -13.26 50.59 -8.14
C ALA A 290 -11.82 50.95 -7.72
N ALA A 291 -10.98 50.94 -8.77
CA ALA A 291 -9.55 51.30 -8.92
C ALA A 291 -8.54 50.18 -8.53
N ALA A 292 -7.61 49.73 -9.38
CA ALA A 292 -7.03 50.34 -10.56
C ALA A 292 -6.52 49.29 -11.60
N THR A 293 -6.50 49.78 -12.83
CA THR A 293 -6.05 49.23 -14.12
C THR A 293 -4.54 49.07 -14.26
N ALA A 294 -4.06 47.94 -14.81
CA ALA A 294 -2.90 47.84 -15.73
C ALA A 294 -2.81 46.41 -16.36
N PRO A 295 -2.24 46.25 -17.57
CA PRO A 295 -2.57 45.16 -18.48
C PRO A 295 -1.63 43.94 -18.36
N SER A 296 -2.21 42.74 -18.48
CA SER A 296 -1.50 41.48 -18.67
C SER A 296 -1.38 41.15 -20.18
N PRO A 297 -0.21 40.66 -20.66
CA PRO A 297 -0.01 40.33 -22.06
C PRO A 297 -0.75 39.06 -22.47
N SER A 298 -1.26 39.09 -23.71
CA SER A 298 -2.03 38.05 -24.36
C SER A 298 -1.33 36.69 -24.35
N VAL A 299 -1.86 35.74 -23.58
CA VAL A 299 -1.59 34.32 -23.79
C VAL A 299 -2.61 33.80 -24.80
N ARG A 300 -2.12 33.43 -25.98
CA ARG A 300 -2.85 32.73 -27.05
C ARG A 300 -3.75 31.63 -26.47
N ALA A 301 -5.05 31.76 -26.74
CA ALA A 301 -6.02 30.70 -26.55
C ALA A 301 -5.66 29.50 -27.44
N LEU A 302 -5.02 28.49 -26.85
CA LEU A 302 -5.01 27.15 -27.40
C LEU A 302 -6.38 26.53 -27.15
N GLY A 303 -7.16 26.39 -28.22
CA GLY A 303 -8.47 25.78 -28.23
C GLY A 303 -8.46 24.44 -27.50
N ARG A 304 -9.15 24.40 -26.36
CA ARG A 304 -9.42 23.18 -25.60
C ARG A 304 -10.46 22.39 -26.38
N ARG A 305 -10.01 21.60 -27.35
CA ARG A 305 -10.79 20.48 -27.89
C ARG A 305 -10.97 19.49 -26.73
N THR A 306 -12.15 19.51 -26.12
CA THR A 306 -12.66 18.38 -25.34
C THR A 306 -12.80 17.20 -26.29
N VAL A 307 -11.73 16.40 -26.39
CA VAL A 307 -11.85 15.06 -26.93
C VAL A 307 -12.72 14.31 -25.95
N ALA A 308 -13.96 14.03 -26.37
CA ALA A 308 -14.80 13.05 -25.72
C ALA A 308 -13.98 11.75 -25.65
N LEU A 309 -13.57 11.38 -24.44
CA LEU A 309 -12.99 10.07 -24.15
C LEU A 309 -14.06 9.03 -24.52
N THR A 310 -13.94 8.49 -25.72
CA THR A 310 -14.66 7.29 -26.14
C THR A 310 -14.36 6.21 -25.12
N LYS A 311 -15.43 5.74 -24.46
CA LYS A 311 -15.44 4.66 -23.48
C LYS A 311 -14.65 3.46 -24.01
N GLY A 312 -13.44 3.27 -23.48
CA GLY A 312 -12.63 2.10 -23.77
C GLY A 312 -13.18 0.84 -23.07
N PRO A 313 -12.90 -0.36 -23.60
CA PRO A 313 -13.48 -1.64 -23.15
C PRO A 313 -13.14 -2.01 -21.70
N CYS A 314 -12.12 -1.40 -21.09
CA CYS A 314 -11.70 -1.70 -19.72
C CYS A 314 -12.66 -1.19 -18.63
N ASN A 315 -13.68 -0.40 -18.98
CA ASN A 315 -14.62 0.20 -18.02
C ASN A 315 -15.97 -0.54 -17.91
N ALA A 316 -16.11 -1.72 -18.54
CA ALA A 316 -17.35 -2.50 -18.50
C ALA A 316 -17.60 -3.14 -17.13
N TYR A 317 -16.54 -3.45 -16.36
CA TYR A 317 -16.66 -4.12 -15.07
C TYR A 317 -17.06 -3.20 -13.92
N SER A 318 -16.71 -1.92 -13.98
CA SER A 318 -17.03 -0.94 -12.93
C SER A 318 -18.52 -0.58 -12.88
N GLN A 319 -19.28 -0.93 -13.91
CA GLN A 319 -20.72 -0.64 -14.03
C GLN A 319 -21.62 -1.83 -13.74
N LEU A 320 -21.07 -3.04 -13.60
CA LEU A 320 -21.85 -4.23 -13.29
C LEU A 320 -21.81 -4.48 -11.78
N SER A 321 -23.00 -4.59 -11.17
CA SER A 321 -23.10 -5.06 -9.79
C SER A 321 -22.52 -6.48 -9.68
N GLY A 322 -21.96 -6.84 -8.52
CA GLY A 322 -21.41 -8.18 -8.30
C GLY A 322 -22.42 -9.29 -8.61
N GLU A 323 -23.70 -9.02 -8.35
CA GLU A 323 -24.82 -9.91 -8.66
C GLU A 323 -25.06 -10.06 -10.18
N ALA A 324 -24.97 -8.96 -10.94
CA ALA A 324 -25.08 -8.98 -12.39
C ALA A 324 -23.95 -9.79 -13.05
N ILE A 325 -22.72 -9.69 -12.54
CA ILE A 325 -21.57 -10.47 -13.04
C ILE A 325 -21.78 -11.97 -12.78
N LEU A 326 -22.31 -12.34 -11.62
CA LEU A 326 -22.53 -13.74 -11.25
C LEU A 326 -23.65 -14.41 -12.05
N ASN A 327 -24.69 -13.65 -12.38
CA ASN A 327 -25.88 -14.09 -13.09
C ASN A 327 -25.74 -14.03 -14.62
N THR A 328 -24.73 -13.33 -15.16
CA THR A 328 -24.50 -13.26 -16.60
C THR A 328 -23.89 -14.59 -17.12
N PRO A 329 -24.47 -15.22 -18.16
CA PRO A 329 -23.95 -16.46 -18.72
C PRO A 329 -22.57 -16.26 -19.39
N ALA A 330 -21.68 -17.24 -19.22
CA ALA A 330 -20.28 -17.21 -19.66
C ALA A 330 -20.03 -16.74 -21.12
N PRO A 331 -20.83 -17.11 -22.13
CA PRO A 331 -20.61 -16.62 -23.50
C PRO A 331 -20.81 -15.10 -23.66
N GLN A 332 -21.55 -14.44 -22.76
CA GLN A 332 -21.73 -12.99 -22.77
C GLN A 332 -20.60 -12.23 -22.05
N LEU A 333 -19.93 -12.87 -21.09
CA LEU A 333 -18.75 -12.32 -20.39
C LEU A 333 -17.45 -12.46 -21.20
N ARG A 334 -17.36 -13.49 -22.06
CA ARG A 334 -16.15 -13.81 -22.85
C ARG A 334 -15.67 -12.68 -23.78
N PRO A 335 -16.54 -12.01 -24.55
CA PRO A 335 -16.13 -10.91 -25.43
C PRO A 335 -15.62 -9.69 -24.66
N LEU A 336 -16.07 -9.50 -23.40
CA LEU A 336 -15.67 -8.38 -22.55
C LEU A 336 -14.27 -8.54 -21.95
N LEU A 337 -13.78 -9.77 -21.86
CA LEU A 337 -12.42 -10.07 -21.39
C LEU A 337 -11.36 -9.90 -22.49
N GLY A 338 -11.75 -9.71 -23.77
CA GLY A 338 -10.81 -9.71 -24.89
C GLY A 338 -10.17 -11.08 -25.13
N ALA A 339 -9.84 -11.41 -26.38
CA ALA A 339 -9.22 -12.70 -26.71
C ALA A 339 -7.81 -12.86 -26.08
N ASP A 340 -7.18 -11.74 -25.71
CA ASP A 340 -5.78 -11.66 -25.26
C ASP A 340 -5.59 -11.71 -23.73
N SER A 341 -6.67 -11.72 -22.94
CA SER A 341 -6.59 -11.74 -21.47
C SER A 341 -6.16 -13.07 -20.84
N LYS A 342 -5.87 -14.09 -21.67
CA LYS A 342 -5.29 -15.36 -21.20
C LYS A 342 -3.86 -15.19 -20.65
N HIS A 343 -3.18 -14.08 -20.93
CA HIS A 343 -1.73 -13.96 -20.74
C HIS A 343 -1.27 -13.16 -19.51
N LEU A 344 -2.16 -12.83 -18.57
CA LEU A 344 -1.74 -12.27 -17.30
C LEU A 344 -1.28 -13.38 -16.34
N VAL A 345 0.04 -13.47 -16.19
CA VAL A 345 0.80 -14.36 -15.27
C VAL A 345 0.12 -14.40 -13.91
N GLY A 346 -0.54 -15.53 -13.60
CA GLY A 346 -1.43 -15.71 -12.45
C GLY A 346 -2.80 -16.29 -12.84
N GLY A 347 -3.20 -16.15 -14.11
CA GLY A 347 -4.43 -16.70 -14.64
C GLY A 347 -4.55 -18.22 -14.54
N HIS A 348 -3.45 -18.98 -14.57
CA HIS A 348 -3.48 -20.45 -14.60
C HIS A 348 -3.67 -21.10 -13.21
N LEU A 349 -2.99 -20.62 -12.17
CA LEU A 349 -3.31 -20.95 -10.77
C LEU A 349 -4.74 -20.50 -10.43
N LEU A 350 -5.17 -19.35 -10.94
CA LEU A 350 -6.55 -18.86 -10.78
C LEU A 350 -7.59 -19.70 -11.52
N TYR A 351 -7.33 -20.17 -12.74
CA TYR A 351 -8.29 -20.97 -13.51
C TYR A 351 -8.41 -22.40 -12.98
N GLY A 352 -7.34 -22.94 -12.40
CA GLY A 352 -7.35 -24.21 -11.68
C GLY A 352 -8.09 -24.11 -10.36
N ILE A 353 -7.78 -23.09 -9.55
CA ILE A 353 -8.29 -22.94 -8.17
C ILE A 353 -9.71 -22.34 -8.14
N PHE A 354 -10.05 -21.43 -9.07
CA PHE A 354 -11.34 -20.74 -9.14
C PHE A 354 -12.16 -21.16 -10.36
N LYS A 355 -12.27 -22.47 -10.63
CA LYS A 355 -13.43 -22.92 -11.42
C LYS A 355 -14.69 -22.39 -10.72
N LYS A 356 -15.59 -21.73 -11.46
CA LYS A 356 -16.89 -21.22 -10.95
C LYS A 356 -17.63 -22.30 -10.14
N THR A 357 -17.45 -23.57 -10.50
CA THR A 357 -17.97 -24.73 -9.79
C THR A 357 -17.35 -24.93 -8.40
N GLU A 358 -16.04 -24.73 -8.22
CA GLU A 358 -15.38 -24.86 -6.92
C GLU A 358 -15.74 -23.71 -5.97
N LEU A 359 -15.87 -22.48 -6.50
CA LEU A 359 -16.42 -21.35 -5.73
C LEU A 359 -17.87 -21.61 -5.29
N ARG A 360 -18.70 -22.18 -6.17
CA ARG A 360 -20.08 -22.52 -5.84
C ARG A 360 -20.14 -23.62 -4.78
N LYS A 361 -19.35 -24.69 -4.93
CA LYS A 361 -19.20 -25.74 -3.91
C LYS A 361 -18.72 -25.19 -2.57
N MET A 362 -17.80 -24.23 -2.59
CA MET A 362 -17.32 -23.57 -1.38
C MET A 362 -18.45 -22.79 -0.68
N TRP A 363 -19.24 -22.03 -1.42
CA TRP A 363 -20.41 -21.33 -0.88
C TRP A 363 -21.48 -22.28 -0.35
N GLU A 364 -21.74 -23.39 -1.06
CA GLU A 364 -22.63 -24.45 -0.59
C GLU A 364 -22.12 -25.07 0.73
N LYS A 365 -20.82 -25.38 0.80
CA LYS A 365 -20.17 -25.86 2.04
C LYS A 365 -20.29 -24.86 3.19
N ILE A 366 -20.10 -23.56 2.94
CA ILE A 366 -20.30 -22.50 3.95
C ILE A 366 -21.78 -22.44 4.39
N GLY A 367 -22.71 -22.63 3.47
CA GLY A 367 -24.15 -22.74 3.76
C GLY A 367 -24.46 -23.93 4.66
N VAL A 368 -23.87 -25.10 4.38
CA VAL A 368 -23.98 -26.30 5.23
C VAL A 368 -23.38 -26.07 6.61
N VAL A 369 -22.24 -25.39 6.72
CA VAL A 369 -21.64 -25.00 8.00
C VAL A 369 -22.58 -24.10 8.81
N ARG A 370 -23.23 -23.12 8.17
CA ARG A 370 -24.25 -22.28 8.84
C ARG A 370 -25.44 -23.10 9.32
N GLN A 371 -25.95 -24.01 8.49
CA GLN A 371 -27.05 -24.89 8.87
C GLN A 371 -26.66 -25.80 10.04
N LEU A 372 -25.50 -26.46 9.99
CA LEU A 372 -25.01 -27.31 11.08
C LEU A 372 -24.81 -26.51 12.37
N ALA A 373 -24.24 -25.31 12.29
CA ALA A 373 -24.06 -24.46 13.46
C ALA A 373 -25.40 -23.99 14.05
N SER A 374 -26.41 -23.72 13.23
CA SER A 374 -27.78 -23.42 13.71
C SER A 374 -28.44 -24.64 14.35
N VAL A 375 -28.17 -25.86 13.87
CA VAL A 375 -28.68 -27.09 14.48
C VAL A 375 -27.98 -27.38 15.80
N LEU A 376 -26.66 -27.16 15.88
CA LEU A 376 -25.88 -27.28 17.13
C LEU A 376 -26.32 -26.27 18.20
N SER A 377 -26.87 -25.12 17.81
CA SER A 377 -27.43 -24.16 18.77
C SER A 377 -28.69 -24.66 19.46
N THR A 378 -29.43 -25.59 18.83
CA THR A 378 -30.61 -26.20 19.41
C THR A 378 -30.23 -27.30 20.41
N LYS A 379 -30.59 -27.11 21.69
CA LYS A 379 -30.10 -27.82 22.90
C LYS A 379 -30.28 -29.36 22.97
N GLN A 380 -30.65 -30.07 21.90
CA GLN A 380 -31.02 -31.49 21.94
C GLN A 380 -30.18 -32.39 21.01
N MET A 381 -28.87 -32.17 20.90
CA MET A 381 -27.99 -33.11 20.22
C MET A 381 -27.16 -33.93 21.20
N SER A 382 -26.93 -35.21 20.88
CA SER A 382 -25.99 -36.05 21.61
C SER A 382 -24.56 -35.50 21.45
N GLU A 383 -23.76 -35.60 22.50
CA GLU A 383 -22.40 -35.06 22.54
C GLU A 383 -21.50 -35.64 21.43
N SER A 384 -21.74 -36.89 21.01
CA SER A 384 -21.04 -37.52 19.89
C SER A 384 -21.32 -36.84 18.54
N VAL A 385 -22.59 -36.53 18.26
CA VAL A 385 -23.00 -35.85 17.02
C VAL A 385 -22.51 -34.41 17.01
N ALA A 386 -22.52 -33.74 18.17
CA ALA A 386 -21.94 -32.41 18.30
C ALA A 386 -20.44 -32.39 17.98
N ARG A 387 -19.66 -33.35 18.50
CA ARG A 387 -18.22 -33.46 18.21
C ARG A 387 -17.96 -33.75 16.72
N GLU A 388 -18.73 -34.64 16.10
CA GLU A 388 -18.58 -34.98 14.69
C GLU A 388 -18.94 -33.80 13.77
N ALA A 389 -20.04 -33.09 14.07
CA ALA A 389 -20.43 -31.89 13.35
C ALA A 389 -19.38 -30.77 13.48
N VAL A 390 -18.83 -30.55 14.68
CA VAL A 390 -17.74 -29.58 14.90
C VAL A 390 -16.48 -29.96 14.12
N ALA A 391 -16.12 -31.24 14.06
CA ALA A 391 -14.98 -31.71 13.26
C ALA A 391 -15.21 -31.51 11.76
N ALA A 392 -16.42 -31.79 11.26
CA ALA A 392 -16.80 -31.56 9.86
C ALA A 392 -16.79 -30.06 9.50
N VAL A 393 -17.27 -29.19 10.40
CA VAL A 393 -17.19 -27.74 10.25
C VAL A 393 -15.74 -27.25 10.25
N GLY A 394 -14.91 -27.76 11.17
CA GLY A 394 -13.50 -27.42 11.27
C GLY A 394 -12.73 -27.72 9.99
N SER A 395 -12.85 -28.94 9.47
CA SER A 395 -12.20 -29.34 8.21
C SER A 395 -12.70 -28.54 7.00
N THR A 396 -13.99 -28.20 6.96
CA THR A 396 -14.55 -27.34 5.92
C THR A 396 -14.03 -25.91 6.00
N LEU A 397 -13.92 -25.37 7.21
CA LEU A 397 -13.38 -24.03 7.44
C LEU A 397 -11.91 -23.95 7.06
N GLU A 398 -11.13 -24.98 7.34
CA GLU A 398 -9.72 -25.07 6.93
C GLU A 398 -9.56 -25.03 5.40
N ASP A 399 -10.38 -25.81 4.66
CA ASP A 399 -10.42 -25.77 3.18
C ASP A 399 -10.79 -24.36 2.65
N VAL A 400 -11.76 -23.70 3.29
CA VAL A 400 -12.16 -22.32 2.95
C VAL A 400 -11.03 -21.32 3.22
N LEU A 401 -10.38 -21.40 4.39
CA LEU A 401 -9.27 -20.51 4.76
C LEU A 401 -8.05 -20.71 3.85
N HIS A 402 -7.76 -21.95 3.45
CA HIS A 402 -6.70 -22.25 2.50
C HIS A 402 -6.98 -21.63 1.12
N LYS A 403 -8.22 -21.75 0.63
CA LYS A 403 -8.64 -21.12 -0.65
C LYS A 403 -8.64 -19.60 -0.56
N GLN A 404 -9.06 -19.04 0.57
CA GLN A 404 -9.02 -17.60 0.82
C GLN A 404 -7.59 -17.07 0.84
N THR A 405 -6.63 -17.82 1.39
CA THR A 405 -5.21 -17.43 1.42
C THR A 405 -4.67 -17.13 0.02
N VAL A 406 -5.03 -17.94 -0.98
CA VAL A 406 -4.63 -17.70 -2.38
C VAL A 406 -5.25 -16.41 -2.93
N MET A 407 -6.54 -16.19 -2.66
CA MET A 407 -7.23 -14.96 -3.07
C MET A 407 -6.60 -13.72 -2.43
N GLU A 408 -6.29 -13.79 -1.14
CA GLU A 408 -5.65 -12.70 -0.39
C GLU A 408 -4.26 -12.38 -0.92
N GLN A 409 -3.45 -13.40 -1.21
CA GLN A 409 -2.14 -13.23 -1.84
C GLN A 409 -2.25 -12.54 -3.20
N LEU A 410 -3.28 -12.87 -3.98
CA LEU A 410 -3.51 -12.21 -5.26
C LEU A 410 -3.97 -10.76 -5.10
N ILE A 411 -4.89 -10.49 -4.15
CA ILE A 411 -5.34 -9.14 -3.85
C ILE A 411 -4.16 -8.27 -3.41
N GLU A 412 -3.34 -8.76 -2.49
CA GLU A 412 -2.16 -8.07 -1.99
C GLU A 412 -1.14 -7.83 -3.10
N SER A 413 -0.76 -8.86 -3.86
CA SER A 413 0.32 -8.80 -4.86
C SER A 413 -0.03 -8.04 -6.15
N ARG A 414 -1.32 -7.83 -6.43
CA ARG A 414 -1.77 -7.15 -7.65
C ARG A 414 -2.39 -5.79 -7.37
N TYR A 415 -3.39 -5.73 -6.49
CA TYR A 415 -4.18 -4.53 -6.31
C TYR A 415 -3.58 -3.64 -5.22
N LEU A 416 -3.37 -4.19 -4.02
CA LEU A 416 -2.91 -3.37 -2.88
C LEU A 416 -1.47 -2.87 -3.10
N SER A 417 -0.59 -3.71 -3.64
CA SER A 417 0.76 -3.30 -4.01
C SER A 417 0.81 -2.32 -5.18
N LEU A 418 -0.13 -2.37 -6.14
CA LEU A 418 -0.25 -1.37 -7.20
C LEU A 418 -0.73 -0.02 -6.65
N GLU A 419 -1.70 -0.02 -5.73
CA GLU A 419 -2.15 1.19 -5.06
C GLU A 419 -1.01 1.83 -4.25
N ARG A 420 -0.19 1.03 -3.54
CA ARG A 420 1.04 1.50 -2.90
C ARG A 420 2.05 2.06 -3.90
N LEU A 421 2.25 1.38 -5.04
CA LEU A 421 3.12 1.87 -6.11
C LEU A 421 2.71 3.27 -6.58
N ILE A 422 1.42 3.47 -6.87
CA ILE A 422 0.89 4.76 -7.32
C ILE A 422 1.06 5.82 -6.23
N ALA A 423 0.76 5.47 -4.97
CA ALA A 423 0.94 6.38 -3.84
C ALA A 423 2.41 6.81 -3.67
N PHE A 424 3.36 5.88 -3.78
CA PHE A 424 4.79 6.19 -3.77
C PHE A 424 5.17 7.10 -4.95
N MET A 425 4.69 6.82 -6.16
CA MET A 425 4.96 7.67 -7.32
C MET A 425 4.47 9.10 -7.10
N VAL A 426 3.25 9.28 -6.59
CA VAL A 426 2.67 10.61 -6.29
C VAL A 426 3.49 11.33 -5.22
N MET A 427 3.82 10.64 -4.13
CA MET A 427 4.61 11.19 -3.03
C MET A 427 6.00 11.64 -3.51
N PHE A 428 6.71 10.78 -4.22
CA PHE A 428 8.05 11.10 -4.72
C PHE A 428 8.04 12.11 -5.85
N HIS A 429 7.01 12.14 -6.69
CA HIS A 429 6.82 13.20 -7.68
C HIS A 429 6.61 14.56 -7.01
N ALA A 430 5.78 14.64 -5.96
CA ALA A 430 5.59 15.87 -5.20
C ALA A 430 6.90 16.33 -4.52
N MET A 431 7.68 15.38 -4.00
CA MET A 431 9.00 15.65 -3.42
C MET A 431 10.00 16.16 -4.47
N ALA A 432 10.09 15.49 -5.62
CA ALA A 432 10.97 15.87 -6.73
C ALA A 432 10.60 17.24 -7.28
N ARG A 433 9.32 17.49 -7.53
CA ARG A 433 8.80 18.78 -7.97
C ARG A 433 9.18 19.91 -7.01
N ARG A 434 8.98 19.73 -5.70
CA ARG A 434 9.38 20.73 -4.71
C ARG A 434 10.90 20.98 -4.66
N THR A 435 11.71 19.98 -5.01
CA THR A 435 13.16 20.12 -5.11
C THR A 435 13.55 20.85 -6.41
N ALA A 436 12.89 20.50 -7.52
CA ALA A 436 13.11 21.07 -8.83
C ALA A 436 12.61 22.51 -8.98
N ASP A 437 11.59 22.91 -8.22
CA ASP A 437 11.08 24.29 -8.22
C ASP A 437 11.98 25.23 -7.39
N TRP A 438 13.03 24.71 -6.74
CA TRP A 438 13.92 25.52 -5.90
C TRP A 438 14.97 26.26 -6.73
N TRP A 439 14.83 27.58 -6.83
CA TRP A 439 15.85 28.45 -7.43
C TRP A 439 17.10 28.53 -6.53
N PRO A 440 18.33 28.47 -7.08
CA PRO A 440 18.70 28.50 -8.50
C PRO A 440 18.79 27.15 -9.22
N LEU A 441 18.43 26.04 -8.59
CA LEU A 441 18.62 24.68 -9.12
C LEU A 441 17.38 24.17 -9.87
N THR A 442 16.78 24.98 -10.72
CA THR A 442 15.62 24.53 -11.48
C THR A 442 16.01 23.48 -12.51
N PHE A 443 15.42 22.28 -12.45
CA PHE A 443 15.65 21.21 -13.42
C PHE A 443 14.33 20.57 -13.86
N ASP A 444 14.31 20.04 -15.10
CA ASP A 444 13.12 19.37 -15.64
C ASP A 444 12.99 17.94 -15.09
N ILE A 445 11.97 17.68 -14.29
CA ILE A 445 11.70 16.34 -13.73
C ILE A 445 11.13 15.35 -14.77
N ALA A 446 10.67 15.84 -15.93
CA ALA A 446 10.02 15.01 -16.94
C ALA A 446 11.02 14.29 -17.86
N ARG A 447 12.29 14.67 -17.83
CA ARG A 447 13.35 14.17 -18.73
C ARG A 447 14.53 13.58 -17.97
N SER A 448 15.12 12.52 -18.51
CA SER A 448 16.42 12.02 -18.08
C SER A 448 17.57 12.71 -18.83
N GLN A 449 18.82 12.51 -18.38
CA GLN A 449 20.02 12.97 -19.11
C GLN A 449 20.10 12.45 -20.55
N SER A 450 19.57 11.25 -20.81
CA SER A 450 19.47 10.69 -22.16
C SER A 450 18.36 11.30 -23.03
N GLY A 451 17.62 12.29 -22.53
CA GLY A 451 16.50 12.93 -23.24
C GLY A 451 15.21 12.09 -23.28
N LEU A 452 15.22 10.89 -22.70
CA LEU A 452 14.03 10.04 -22.59
C LEU A 452 13.05 10.61 -21.57
N ARG A 453 11.75 10.46 -21.84
CA ARG A 453 10.73 10.81 -20.85
C ARG A 453 10.75 9.76 -19.74
N VAL A 454 10.61 10.20 -18.49
CA VAL A 454 10.59 9.29 -17.33
C VAL A 454 9.53 8.19 -17.51
N ALA A 455 8.38 8.55 -18.09
CA ALA A 455 7.26 7.64 -18.36
C ALA A 455 7.51 6.59 -19.47
N THR A 456 8.54 6.72 -20.31
CA THR A 456 8.83 5.77 -21.39
C THR A 456 9.91 4.74 -21.03
N THR A 457 10.19 4.59 -19.74
CA THR A 457 11.19 3.66 -19.23
C THR A 457 10.65 2.24 -19.23
N ALA A 458 11.38 1.30 -19.85
CA ALA A 458 11.07 -0.12 -19.75
C ALA A 458 11.01 -0.56 -18.29
N ALA A 459 10.06 -1.43 -17.94
CA ALA A 459 9.96 -1.98 -16.60
C ALA A 459 11.26 -2.72 -16.23
N PRO A 460 11.75 -2.61 -14.98
CA PRO A 460 13.01 -3.24 -14.55
C PRO A 460 12.93 -4.76 -14.47
N VAL A 461 11.75 -5.36 -14.67
CA VAL A 461 11.60 -6.81 -14.75
C VAL A 461 12.10 -7.25 -16.12
N THR A 462 13.18 -8.01 -16.14
CA THR A 462 13.69 -8.58 -17.37
C THR A 462 12.64 -9.51 -17.96
N ALA A 463 12.35 -9.38 -19.25
CA ALA A 463 11.42 -10.27 -19.94
C ALA A 463 11.79 -11.75 -19.71
N SER A 464 13.09 -12.04 -19.56
CA SER A 464 13.63 -13.36 -19.25
C SER A 464 13.20 -13.90 -17.89
N GLU A 465 13.10 -13.09 -16.83
CA GLU A 465 12.57 -13.56 -15.52
C GLU A 465 11.09 -13.93 -15.63
N LEU A 466 10.35 -13.16 -16.43
CA LEU A 466 8.94 -13.41 -16.71
C LEU A 466 8.75 -14.69 -17.53
N GLU A 467 9.59 -14.89 -18.55
CA GLU A 467 9.64 -16.10 -19.37
C GLU A 467 10.07 -17.32 -18.56
N GLN A 468 11.05 -17.19 -17.66
CA GLN A 468 11.49 -18.26 -16.78
C GLN A 468 10.37 -18.67 -15.80
N SER A 469 9.74 -17.70 -15.13
CA SER A 469 8.61 -17.98 -14.23
C SER A 469 7.45 -18.63 -14.98
N LEU A 470 7.18 -18.19 -16.22
CA LEU A 470 6.18 -18.82 -17.08
C LEU A 470 6.56 -20.25 -17.45
N ALA A 471 7.82 -20.50 -17.83
CA ALA A 471 8.31 -21.82 -18.19
C ALA A 471 8.26 -22.79 -16.99
N GLU A 472 8.64 -22.35 -15.80
CA GLU A 472 8.55 -23.13 -14.56
C GLU A 472 7.09 -23.49 -14.23
N THR A 473 6.17 -22.54 -14.42
CA THR A 473 4.73 -22.78 -14.23
C THR A 473 4.19 -23.80 -15.24
N LEU A 474 4.53 -23.65 -16.52
CA LEU A 474 4.13 -24.58 -17.57
C LEU A 474 4.71 -25.98 -17.35
N ALA A 475 5.95 -26.08 -16.88
CA ALA A 475 6.55 -27.36 -16.52
C ALA A 475 5.81 -28.02 -15.36
N GLY A 476 5.43 -27.26 -14.33
CA GLY A 476 4.61 -27.74 -13.22
C GLY A 476 3.26 -28.32 -13.68
N ASP A 477 2.55 -27.61 -14.55
CA ASP A 477 1.26 -28.05 -15.11
C ASP A 477 1.40 -29.36 -15.90
N VAL A 478 2.48 -29.53 -16.67
CA VAL A 478 2.75 -30.76 -17.43
C VAL A 478 3.02 -31.94 -16.50
N VAL A 479 3.79 -31.73 -15.43
CA VAL A 479 4.09 -32.76 -14.42
C VAL A 479 2.82 -33.16 -13.68
N GLU A 480 2.00 -32.20 -13.26
CA GLU A 480 0.74 -32.48 -12.57
C GLU A 480 -0.24 -33.23 -13.48
N ALA A 481 -0.38 -32.81 -14.74
CA ALA A 481 -1.20 -33.51 -15.72
C ALA A 481 -0.70 -34.93 -16.02
N ALA A 482 0.62 -35.17 -15.97
CA ALA A 482 1.18 -36.52 -16.08
C ALA A 482 0.85 -37.38 -14.84
N ALA A 483 0.92 -36.80 -13.63
CA ALA A 483 0.54 -37.49 -12.40
C ALA A 483 -0.95 -37.88 -12.39
N TRP A 484 -1.84 -36.97 -12.80
CA TRP A 484 -3.27 -37.26 -12.96
C TRP A 484 -3.55 -38.38 -13.96
N ARG A 485 -2.83 -38.41 -15.09
CA ARG A 485 -2.93 -39.51 -16.07
C ARG A 485 -2.46 -40.84 -15.47
N GLY A 486 -1.40 -40.83 -14.67
CA GLY A 486 -0.91 -42.01 -13.95
C GLY A 486 -1.94 -42.56 -12.95
N GLU A 487 -2.56 -41.68 -12.17
CA GLU A 487 -3.58 -42.06 -11.19
C GLU A 487 -4.85 -42.56 -11.87
N ALA A 488 -5.32 -41.90 -12.93
CA ALA A 488 -6.45 -42.38 -13.73
C ALA A 488 -6.17 -43.79 -14.31
N ALA A 489 -4.98 -44.01 -14.88
CA ALA A 489 -4.59 -45.32 -15.40
C ALA A 489 -4.49 -46.40 -14.31
N ARG A 490 -4.15 -46.02 -13.07
CA ARG A 490 -4.15 -46.92 -11.91
C ARG A 490 -5.58 -47.26 -11.48
N GLN A 491 -6.46 -46.28 -11.41
CA GLN A 491 -7.88 -46.49 -11.09
C GLN A 491 -8.57 -47.38 -12.13
N ASP A 492 -8.28 -47.19 -13.42
CA ASP A 492 -8.83 -48.03 -14.48
C ASP A 492 -8.30 -49.46 -14.41
N ARG A 493 -7.02 -49.68 -14.05
CA ARG A 493 -6.49 -51.03 -13.77
C ARG A 493 -7.22 -51.70 -12.61
N VAL A 494 -7.48 -50.98 -11.51
CA VAL A 494 -8.24 -51.51 -10.38
C VAL A 494 -9.66 -51.87 -10.79
N ARG A 495 -10.33 -51.03 -11.61
CA ARG A 495 -11.66 -51.34 -12.16
C ARG A 495 -11.64 -52.57 -13.06
N GLN A 496 -10.62 -52.74 -13.89
CA GLN A 496 -10.47 -53.94 -14.73
C GLN A 496 -10.26 -55.22 -13.90
N ILE A 497 -9.47 -55.14 -12.83
CA ILE A 497 -9.28 -56.26 -11.89
C ILE A 497 -10.59 -56.61 -11.18
N LEU A 498 -11.32 -55.61 -10.68
CA LEU A 498 -12.61 -55.84 -10.01
C LEU A 498 -13.67 -56.42 -10.95
N THR A 499 -13.78 -55.91 -12.17
CA THR A 499 -14.74 -56.41 -13.17
C THR A 499 -14.43 -57.84 -13.61
N THR A 500 -13.16 -58.19 -13.80
CA THR A 500 -12.75 -59.58 -14.07
C THR A 500 -13.02 -60.49 -12.88
N PHE A 501 -12.80 -60.03 -11.65
CA PHE A 501 -13.11 -60.79 -10.44
C PHE A 501 -14.62 -61.05 -10.28
N ILE A 502 -15.47 -60.03 -10.50
CA ILE A 502 -16.93 -60.15 -10.46
C ILE A 502 -17.42 -61.10 -11.55
N ARG A 503 -16.89 -60.98 -12.78
CA ARG A 503 -17.25 -61.87 -13.90
C ARG A 503 -16.88 -63.33 -13.60
N LYS A 504 -15.73 -63.57 -12.96
CA LYS A 504 -15.28 -64.92 -12.60
C LYS A 504 -16.07 -65.53 -11.43
N ARG A 505 -16.66 -64.70 -10.56
CA ARG A 505 -17.52 -65.13 -9.44
C ARG A 505 -18.99 -65.32 -9.81
N ARG A 506 -19.42 -64.93 -11.01
CA ARG A 506 -20.79 -65.19 -11.47
C ARG A 506 -20.91 -66.71 -11.70
N PRO A 507 -21.70 -67.45 -10.91
CA PRO A 507 -21.79 -68.90 -11.04
C PRO A 507 -22.28 -69.25 -12.43
N ALA A 508 -21.66 -70.25 -13.06
CA ALA A 508 -21.87 -70.65 -14.46
C ALA A 508 -23.29 -71.19 -14.79
N GLY A 509 -24.29 -70.94 -13.94
CA GLY A 509 -25.67 -71.42 -14.07
C GLY A 509 -26.75 -70.36 -13.91
N ALA A 510 -26.42 -69.06 -13.82
CA ALA A 510 -27.44 -68.00 -13.77
C ALA A 510 -27.98 -67.73 -15.20
N VAL A 511 -28.99 -68.52 -15.60
CA VAL A 511 -29.75 -68.38 -16.85
C VAL A 511 -30.43 -67.00 -16.87
N ASP A 512 -30.12 -66.19 -17.89
CA ASP A 512 -30.65 -64.84 -18.09
C ASP A 512 -32.10 -64.96 -18.60
N THR A 513 -33.08 -65.01 -17.70
CA THR A 513 -34.50 -64.95 -18.04
C THR A 513 -34.89 -63.52 -18.40
N ARG A 514 -34.56 -63.09 -19.62
CA ARG A 514 -35.16 -61.89 -20.19
C ARG A 514 -36.61 -62.20 -20.60
N PRO A 515 -37.61 -61.44 -20.15
CA PRO A 515 -38.97 -61.54 -20.68
C PRO A 515 -38.99 -60.99 -22.11
N GLY A 516 -39.44 -61.81 -23.05
CA GLY A 516 -39.63 -61.42 -24.45
C GLY A 516 -40.79 -60.43 -24.60
N LEU A 517 -40.57 -59.46 -25.47
CA LEU A 517 -41.59 -58.69 -26.18
C LEU A 517 -41.73 -59.28 -27.59
#